data_AF-A0AAV0VNG8-F1
#
_entry.id   AF-A0AAV0VNG8-F1
#
_cell.length_a   1.000
_cell.length_b   1.000
_cell.length_c   1.000
_cell.angle_alpha   90.00
_cell.angle_beta   90.00
_cell.angle_gamma   90.00
#
_symmetry.space_group_name_H-M   'P 1'
#
loop_
_entity.id
_entity.type
_entity.pdbx_description
1 polymer ?
#
loop_
_entity_poly.entity_id
_entity_poly.type
_entity_poly.pdbx_seq_one_letter_code
_entity_poly.pdbx_strand_id
1 'polypeptide(L)'
;MTNDVFEPQFTGWRMKRFVIKLNSSDNCVKMKNNDVVIIENIASSKLDGNIMIIGRKYNTVENFFEKPCASNLLSIYNASQLSHLQSWMLSDIKEKLMCLPLIDYDINNCVILPLLHLQ
;
A
#
# COMPACT_ATOMS: atom_id res chain seq x y z
N MET A 1 -1.27 18.98 0.84
CA MET A 1 -0.17 19.75 1.45
C MET A 1 0.48 18.86 2.49
N THR A 2 1.73 18.45 2.26
CA THR A 2 2.52 17.52 3.09
C THR A 2 3.57 18.30 3.90
N ASN A 3 3.16 19.39 4.56
CA ASN A 3 4.09 20.28 5.27
C ASN A 3 4.56 19.72 6.62
N ASP A 4 3.92 18.65 7.10
CA ASP A 4 4.11 18.10 8.45
C ASP A 4 5.17 17.01 8.52
N VAL A 5 5.92 16.76 7.45
CA VAL A 5 6.95 15.72 7.39
C VAL A 5 8.34 16.35 7.24
N PHE A 6 9.33 15.85 7.98
CA PHE A 6 10.73 16.31 7.95
C PHE A 6 11.73 15.14 7.90
N GLU A 7 13.00 15.48 7.67
CA GLU A 7 14.14 14.59 7.83
C GLU A 7 14.18 13.98 9.26
N PRO A 8 14.61 12.71 9.42
CA PRO A 8 15.15 11.83 8.37
C PRO A 8 14.06 11.15 7.52
N GLN A 9 14.37 10.97 6.24
CA GLN A 9 13.66 10.05 5.34
C GLN A 9 14.30 8.66 5.36
N PHE A 10 13.48 7.62 5.22
CA PHE A 10 13.91 6.23 5.33
C PHE A 10 13.67 5.46 4.02
N THR A 11 14.64 4.64 3.62
CA THR A 11 14.54 3.79 2.41
C THR A 11 13.72 2.50 2.63
N GLY A 12 13.39 2.21 3.88
CA GLY A 12 12.57 1.06 4.27
C GLY A 12 12.32 1.04 5.77
N TRP A 13 11.41 0.16 6.18
CA TRP A 13 11.03 -0.02 7.58
C TRP A 13 10.87 -1.49 7.93
N ARG A 14 11.49 -1.93 9.03
CA ARG A 14 11.38 -3.30 9.52
C ARG A 14 10.22 -3.41 10.50
N MET A 15 9.16 -4.11 10.08
CA MET A 15 8.07 -4.52 10.96
C MET A 15 8.41 -5.85 11.63
N LYS A 16 7.62 -6.26 12.63
CA LYS A 16 7.83 -7.55 13.32
C LYS A 16 7.77 -8.76 12.38
N ARG A 17 6.91 -8.71 11.35
CA ARG A 17 6.61 -9.85 10.45
C ARG A 17 7.10 -9.67 9.01
N PHE A 18 7.36 -8.44 8.58
CA PHE A 18 7.73 -8.14 7.21
C PHE A 18 8.60 -6.88 7.15
N VAL A 19 9.21 -6.65 6.00
CA VAL A 19 9.96 -5.42 5.72
C VAL A 19 9.25 -4.67 4.61
N ILE A 20 9.10 -3.36 4.80
CA ILE A 20 8.66 -2.42 3.79
C ILE A 20 9.92 -1.82 3.16
N LYS A 21 9.98 -1.77 1.83
CA LYS A 21 11.00 -1.02 1.10
C LYS A 21 10.31 -0.16 0.06
N LEU A 22 10.97 0.90 -0.38
CA LEU A 22 10.44 1.82 -1.39
C LEU A 22 10.60 1.31 -2.84
N ASN A 23 10.96 0.03 -3.04
CA ASN A 23 10.99 -0.57 -4.36
C ASN A 23 9.57 -1.01 -4.78
N SER A 24 9.35 -1.24 -6.08
CA SER A 24 8.04 -1.62 -6.63
C SER A 24 7.48 -2.96 -6.14
N SER A 25 8.30 -3.82 -5.55
CA SER A 25 7.89 -5.15 -5.08
C SER A 25 7.45 -5.16 -3.61
N ASP A 26 7.91 -4.20 -2.82
CA ASP A 26 7.80 -4.22 -1.36
C ASP A 26 7.03 -3.03 -0.77
N ASN A 27 6.49 -2.15 -1.62
CA ASN A 27 5.90 -0.87 -1.22
C ASN A 27 4.37 -0.85 -1.17
N CYS A 28 3.68 -1.95 -1.49
CA CYS A 28 2.22 -2.02 -1.42
C CYS A 28 1.74 -2.52 -0.06
N VAL A 29 0.81 -1.81 0.57
CA VAL A 29 0.25 -2.14 1.88
C VAL A 29 -1.25 -1.93 1.94
N LYS A 30 -1.91 -2.68 2.83
CA LYS A 30 -3.29 -2.41 3.24
C LYS A 30 -3.29 -1.70 4.57
N MET A 31 -4.04 -0.61 4.65
CA MET A 31 -4.26 0.15 5.86
C MET A 31 -5.42 -0.44 6.69
N LYS A 32 -5.51 -0.12 7.98
CA LYS A 32 -6.62 -0.56 8.85
C LYS A 32 -8.00 -0.10 8.36
N ASN A 33 -8.07 1.04 7.67
CA ASN A 33 -9.29 1.54 7.03
C ASN A 33 -9.60 0.88 5.67
N ASN A 34 -8.84 -0.16 5.30
CA ASN A 34 -8.89 -0.88 4.02
C ASN A 34 -8.37 -0.12 2.78
N ASP A 35 -7.83 1.09 2.94
CA ASP A 35 -7.12 1.75 1.82
C ASP A 35 -5.93 0.88 1.40
N VAL A 36 -5.74 0.73 0.09
CA VAL A 36 -4.56 0.08 -0.49
C VAL A 36 -3.62 1.14 -0.98
N VAL A 37 -2.41 1.18 -0.42
CA VAL A 37 -1.45 2.27 -0.58
C VAL A 37 -0.15 1.76 -1.19
N ILE A 38 0.32 2.46 -2.22
CA ILE A 38 1.69 2.38 -2.71
C ILE A 38 2.51 3.43 -1.96
N ILE A 39 3.47 2.97 -1.17
CA ILE A 39 4.36 3.82 -0.39
C ILE A 39 5.44 4.37 -1.32
N GLU A 40 5.54 5.70 -1.39
CA GLU A 40 6.58 6.41 -2.14
C GLU A 40 7.68 6.94 -1.20
N ASN A 41 7.36 7.18 0.08
CA ASN A 41 8.32 7.65 1.07
C ASN A 41 7.92 7.26 2.51
N ILE A 42 8.90 7.21 3.41
CA ILE A 42 8.72 6.99 4.85
C ILE A 42 9.53 8.06 5.57
N ALA A 43 8.94 8.77 6.52
CA ALA A 43 9.60 9.90 7.17
C ALA A 43 8.97 10.23 8.53
N SER A 44 9.63 11.12 9.28
CA SER A 44 9.16 11.50 10.62
C SER A 44 8.19 12.69 10.55
N SER A 45 7.13 12.63 11.35
CA SER A 45 6.20 13.73 11.59
C SER A 45 6.88 14.83 12.39
N LYS A 46 6.71 16.08 11.95
CA LYS A 46 7.20 17.28 12.67
C LYS A 46 6.45 17.54 13.96
N LEU A 47 5.19 17.10 14.05
CA LEU A 47 4.30 17.45 15.15
C LEU A 47 4.61 16.64 16.41
N ASP A 48 4.91 15.37 16.25
CA ASP A 48 5.01 14.39 17.34
C ASP A 48 6.18 13.40 17.20
N GLY A 49 6.97 13.48 16.11
CA GLY A 49 8.08 12.57 15.85
C GLY A 49 7.65 11.17 15.41
N ASN A 50 6.35 10.92 15.21
CA ASN A 50 5.86 9.62 14.77
C ASN A 50 6.27 9.32 13.32
N ILE A 51 6.42 8.03 13.01
CA ILE A 51 6.77 7.60 11.66
C ILE A 51 5.53 7.59 10.77
N MET A 52 5.62 8.31 9.66
CA MET A 52 4.59 8.46 8.65
C MET A 52 5.01 7.76 7.37
N ILE A 53 4.04 7.16 6.69
CA ILE A 53 4.18 6.73 5.30
C ILE A 53 3.52 7.77 4.40
N ILE A 54 4.13 8.01 3.24
CA ILE A 54 3.66 8.95 2.24
C ILE A 54 3.56 8.19 0.93
N GLY A 55 2.46 8.36 0.23
CA GLY A 55 2.17 7.57 -0.96
C GLY A 55 0.82 7.90 -1.56
N ARG A 56 0.37 7.03 -2.45
CA ARG A 56 -0.91 7.16 -3.13
C ARG A 56 -1.73 5.91 -2.86
N LYS A 57 -3.02 6.10 -2.65
CA LYS A 57 -3.95 4.98 -2.56
C LYS A 57 -4.61 4.70 -3.89
N TYR A 58 -5.06 3.47 -4.10
CA TYR A 58 -5.97 3.16 -5.20
C TYR A 58 -7.37 3.66 -4.84
N ASN A 59 -7.97 4.47 -5.71
CA ASN A 59 -9.36 4.91 -5.55
C ASN A 59 -10.35 3.82 -5.92
N THR A 60 -9.96 2.91 -6.81
CA THR A 60 -10.77 1.78 -7.26
C THR A 60 -10.10 0.48 -6.84
N VAL A 61 -10.82 -0.33 -6.06
CA VAL A 61 -10.41 -1.67 -5.63
C VAL A 61 -11.63 -2.58 -5.74
N GLU A 62 -11.60 -3.52 -6.68
CA GLU A 62 -12.74 -4.38 -7.03
C GLU A 62 -12.33 -5.85 -7.18
N ASN A 63 -13.31 -6.74 -7.32
CA ASN A 63 -13.03 -8.15 -7.58
C ASN A 63 -12.26 -8.29 -8.91
N PHE A 64 -11.13 -8.98 -8.88
CA PHE A 64 -10.37 -9.32 -10.09
C PHE A 64 -11.09 -10.37 -10.95
N PHE A 65 -11.83 -11.29 -10.31
CA PHE A 65 -12.70 -12.25 -10.99
C PHE A 65 -13.90 -12.64 -10.12
N GLU A 66 -14.96 -13.13 -10.76
CA GLU A 66 -16.21 -13.55 -10.11
C GLU A 66 -16.48 -15.06 -10.20
N LYS A 67 -15.75 -15.78 -11.07
CA LYS A 67 -15.91 -17.22 -11.29
C LYS A 67 -14.61 -17.96 -10.95
N PRO A 68 -14.67 -19.12 -10.27
CA PRO A 68 -15.86 -19.81 -9.75
C PRO A 68 -16.51 -19.13 -8.52
N CYS A 69 -15.82 -18.16 -7.92
CA CYS A 69 -16.31 -17.33 -6.84
C CYS A 69 -15.64 -15.94 -6.90
N ALA A 70 -16.19 -14.98 -6.15
CA ALA A 70 -15.62 -13.64 -6.03
C ALA A 70 -14.21 -13.67 -5.44
N SER A 71 -13.27 -13.00 -6.11
CA SER A 71 -11.86 -13.02 -5.76
C SER A 71 -11.55 -12.37 -4.41
N ASN A 72 -12.43 -11.50 -3.89
CA ASN A 72 -12.32 -10.93 -2.55
C ASN A 72 -12.33 -11.98 -1.44
N LEU A 73 -12.94 -13.14 -1.66
CA LEU A 73 -12.90 -14.27 -0.72
C LEU A 73 -11.47 -14.78 -0.51
N LEU A 74 -10.62 -14.57 -1.51
CA LEU A 74 -9.18 -14.90 -1.49
C LEU A 74 -8.32 -13.65 -1.25
N SER A 75 -8.93 -12.50 -0.95
CA SER A 75 -8.26 -11.20 -0.84
C SER A 75 -7.50 -10.78 -2.11
N ILE A 76 -7.96 -11.21 -3.29
CA ILE A 76 -7.40 -10.82 -4.58
C ILE A 76 -8.27 -9.72 -5.17
N TYR A 77 -7.67 -8.63 -5.63
CA TYR A 77 -8.40 -7.49 -6.17
C TYR A 77 -7.72 -6.91 -7.40
N ASN A 78 -8.52 -6.32 -8.29
CA ASN A 78 -8.05 -5.39 -9.30
C ASN A 78 -8.02 -3.99 -8.67
N ALA A 79 -6.87 -3.33 -8.72
CA ALA A 79 -6.68 -2.00 -8.16
C ALA A 79 -6.26 -1.02 -9.25
N SER A 80 -6.92 0.15 -9.28
CA SER A 80 -6.71 1.17 -10.30
C SER A 80 -6.95 2.59 -9.78
N GLN A 81 -6.58 3.57 -10.61
CA GLN A 81 -6.78 5.01 -10.34
C GLN A 81 -6.11 5.49 -9.05
N LEU A 82 -4.78 5.69 -9.10
CA LEU A 82 -4.04 6.23 -7.97
C LEU A 82 -4.54 7.63 -7.60
N SER A 83 -4.69 7.87 -6.30
CA SER A 83 -5.05 9.15 -5.71
C SER A 83 -3.91 10.17 -5.82
N HIS A 84 -4.20 11.40 -5.41
CA HIS A 84 -3.14 12.34 -5.05
C HIS A 84 -2.32 11.83 -3.85
N LEU A 85 -1.10 12.37 -3.72
CA LEU A 85 -0.20 12.06 -2.62
C LEU A 85 -0.84 12.41 -1.27
N GLN A 86 -0.82 11.46 -0.35
CA GLN A 86 -1.38 11.54 1.00
C GLN A 86 -0.40 10.92 1.99
N SER A 87 -0.71 11.03 3.28
CA SER A 87 0.11 10.47 4.36
C SER A 87 -0.71 9.73 5.39
N TRP A 88 -0.14 8.67 5.95
CA TRP A 88 -0.76 7.86 7.00
C TRP A 88 0.26 7.53 8.08
N MET A 89 -0.20 7.20 9.28
CA MET A 89 0.68 6.67 10.32
C MET A 89 1.17 5.28 9.91
N LEU A 90 2.47 5.02 10.09
CA LEU A 90 3.05 3.70 9.85
C LEU A 90 2.35 2.61 10.71
N SER A 91 1.91 2.97 11.91
CA SER A 91 1.19 2.08 12.83
C SER A 91 -0.18 1.63 12.31
N ASP A 92 -0.72 2.28 11.28
CA ASP A 92 -2.00 1.95 10.65
C ASP A 92 -1.88 0.97 9.49
N ILE A 93 -0.67 0.50 9.18
CA ILE A 93 -0.47 -0.61 8.27
C ILE A 93 -1.03 -1.88 8.92
N LYS A 94 -2.00 -2.50 8.24
CA LYS A 94 -2.59 -3.78 8.63
C LYS A 94 -1.74 -4.94 8.11
N GLU A 95 -1.42 -4.92 6.82
CA GLU A 95 -0.68 -6.01 6.15
C GLU A 95 0.06 -5.52 4.91
N LYS A 96 1.06 -6.30 4.50
CA LYS A 96 1.81 -6.08 3.27
C LYS A 96 1.14 -6.84 2.12
N LEU A 97 0.99 -6.15 1.00
CA LEU A 97 0.43 -6.71 -0.23
C LEU A 97 1.50 -6.81 -1.31
N MET A 98 1.29 -7.71 -2.26
CA MET A 98 1.98 -7.72 -3.54
C MET A 98 1.11 -7.01 -4.57
N CYS A 99 1.68 -6.12 -5.38
CA CYS A 99 1.02 -5.50 -6.53
C CYS A 99 1.70 -6.00 -7.82
N LEU A 100 0.92 -6.64 -8.68
CA LEU A 100 1.35 -7.21 -9.96
C LEU A 100 0.80 -6.36 -11.10
N PRO A 101 1.64 -5.59 -11.82
CA PRO A 101 1.19 -4.76 -12.93
C PRO A 101 0.51 -5.59 -14.03
N LEU A 102 -0.64 -5.12 -14.53
CA LEU A 102 -1.33 -5.69 -15.68
C LEU A 102 -0.90 -4.94 -16.95
N ILE A 103 0.03 -5.54 -17.70
CA ILE A 103 0.75 -4.92 -18.82
C ILE A 103 -0.19 -4.44 -19.94
N ASP A 104 -1.37 -5.05 -20.09
CA ASP A 104 -2.25 -4.85 -21.24
C ASP A 104 -3.36 -3.80 -21.05
N TYR A 105 -3.54 -3.23 -19.83
CA TYR A 105 -4.79 -2.51 -19.50
C TYR A 105 -4.65 -1.07 -18.98
N ASP A 106 -3.54 -0.68 -18.34
CA ASP A 106 -3.12 0.69 -17.95
C ASP A 106 -1.88 0.50 -17.06
N ILE A 107 -0.91 1.42 -17.08
CA ILE A 107 0.25 1.41 -16.18
C ILE A 107 -0.20 1.46 -14.70
N ASN A 108 -1.39 2.00 -14.45
CA ASN A 108 -1.97 2.12 -13.11
C ASN A 108 -2.89 0.96 -12.69
N ASN A 109 -3.08 -0.06 -13.54
CA ASN A 109 -3.87 -1.25 -13.21
C ASN A 109 -2.94 -2.34 -12.66
N CYS A 110 -3.24 -2.83 -11.46
CA CYS A 110 -2.53 -3.97 -10.90
C CYS A 110 -3.44 -4.94 -10.16
N VAL A 111 -3.05 -6.21 -10.16
CA VAL A 111 -3.63 -7.20 -9.28
C VAL A 111 -2.93 -7.11 -7.93
N ILE A 112 -3.70 -6.89 -6.88
CA ILE A 112 -3.19 -6.89 -5.51
C ILE A 112 -3.63 -8.14 -4.77
N LEU A 113 -2.73 -8.69 -3.96
CA LEU A 113 -2.98 -9.86 -3.14
C LEU A 113 -2.06 -9.87 -1.90
N PRO A 114 -2.49 -10.44 -0.76
CA PRO A 114 -1.65 -10.58 0.43
C PRO A 114 -0.40 -11.41 0.13
N LEU A 115 0.76 -10.94 0.58
CA LEU A 115 2.02 -11.69 0.43
C LEU A 115 2.13 -12.87 1.42
N LEU A 116 1.39 -12.81 2.53
CA LEU A 116 1.44 -13.80 3.61
C LEU A 116 0.02 -14.26 3.93
N HIS A 117 -0.25 -15.56 3.75
CA HIS A 117 -1.37 -16.19 4.44
C HIS A 117 -1.03 -16.22 5.93
N LEU A 118 -1.68 -15.34 6.71
CA LEU A 118 -1.77 -15.50 8.15
C LEU A 118 -2.73 -16.66 8.43
N GLN A 119 -2.20 -17.87 8.51
CA GLN A 119 -2.85 -18.98 9.21
C GLN A 119 -2.65 -18.85 10.70
#